data_AF-A0A2V9K6V3-F1
#
_entry.id   AF-A0A2V9K6V3-F1
#
_cell.length_a   1.000
_cell.length_b   1.000
_cell.length_c   1.000
_cell.angle_alpha   90.00
_cell.angle_beta   90.00
_cell.angle_gamma   90.00
#
_symmetry.space_group_name_H-M   'P 1'
#
loop_
_entity.id
_entity.type
_entity.pdbx_description
1 polymer ?
#
loop_
_entity_poly.entity_id
_entity_poly.type
_entity_poly.pdbx_seq_one_letter_code
_entity_poly.pdbx_strand_id
1 'polypeptide(L)'
;MPSKESPAPEPQILMTGLMFGESPRWRDGRFWVSDWVAHEVIAVDLEGNSEVIVREPSIPLCIDFLPDGRLLMASGRRILRREPDGSLATHADLTSLSDLGWNEIVADGRGNAYVNNAGFDLMGGAKFAPGTVALVTPDGFARQVADGVAFPNGMAVTPDNSTLIVAESYGRRLTAFDIAADGGLSNRRVWADLGDGVPDGICLDAENAVWYADVPNKRCVRVREGGEVLQSIHLDRGCFACMLGGVDRRTLLLVATEWRGPANMTDGRRTGQVLTVRAPAPGAGWP
;
A
#
# COMPACT_ATOMS: atom_id res chain seq x y z
N MET A 1 -38.05 -16.29 9.33
CA MET A 1 -37.36 -17.00 8.24
C MET A 1 -35.89 -16.67 8.37
N PRO A 2 -34.97 -17.63 8.45
CA PRO A 2 -33.55 -17.29 8.43
C PRO A 2 -33.23 -16.66 7.07
N SER A 3 -32.69 -15.45 7.08
CA SER A 3 -32.17 -14.78 5.89
C SER A 3 -31.12 -15.71 5.27
N LYS A 4 -31.32 -16.10 4.02
CA LYS A 4 -30.23 -16.71 3.23
C LYS A 4 -29.16 -15.63 3.11
N GLU A 5 -28.11 -15.72 3.92
CA GLU A 5 -26.88 -14.98 3.66
C GLU A 5 -26.42 -15.36 2.26
N SER A 6 -26.31 -14.36 1.39
CA SER A 6 -25.67 -14.55 0.09
C SER A 6 -24.26 -15.08 0.34
N PRO A 7 -23.78 -16.07 -0.43
CA PRO A 7 -22.41 -16.57 -0.29
C PRO A 7 -21.44 -15.39 -0.41
N ALA A 8 -20.41 -15.39 0.45
CA ALA A 8 -19.36 -14.38 0.39
C ALA A 8 -18.76 -14.35 -1.04
N PRO A 9 -18.50 -13.17 -1.61
CA PRO A 9 -18.01 -13.07 -2.98
C PRO A 9 -16.63 -13.72 -3.10
N GLU A 10 -16.48 -14.65 -4.06
CA GLU A 10 -15.23 -15.37 -4.31
C GLU A 10 -14.28 -14.53 -5.18
N PRO A 11 -13.00 -14.36 -4.78
CA PRO A 11 -11.98 -13.69 -5.58
C PRO A 11 -11.75 -14.38 -6.93
N GLN A 12 -11.66 -13.59 -7.99
CA GLN A 12 -11.37 -14.04 -9.35
C GLN A 12 -9.96 -13.59 -9.75
N ILE A 13 -9.17 -14.49 -10.34
CA ILE A 13 -7.83 -14.16 -10.82
C ILE A 13 -7.96 -13.20 -12.01
N LEU A 14 -7.31 -12.04 -11.91
CA LEU A 14 -7.19 -11.05 -12.99
C LEU A 14 -5.87 -11.22 -13.76
N MET A 15 -4.78 -11.45 -13.03
CA MET A 15 -3.45 -11.63 -13.62
C MET A 15 -2.61 -12.58 -12.76
N THR A 16 -1.69 -13.30 -13.37
CA THR A 16 -0.73 -14.17 -12.68
C THR A 16 0.69 -13.88 -13.16
N GLY A 17 1.68 -14.42 -12.46
CA GLY A 17 3.07 -14.39 -12.92
C GLY A 17 3.91 -13.27 -12.32
N LEU A 18 3.40 -12.56 -11.32
CA LEU A 18 4.22 -11.63 -10.53
C LEU A 18 5.26 -12.41 -9.73
N MET A 19 6.46 -11.85 -9.55
CA MET A 19 7.44 -12.41 -8.62
C MET A 19 7.12 -11.99 -7.19
N PHE A 20 6.92 -10.68 -6.96
CA PHE A 20 6.52 -10.15 -5.66
C PHE A 20 5.71 -8.87 -5.82
N GLY A 21 4.39 -9.03 -5.94
CA GLY A 21 3.46 -7.93 -6.17
C GLY A 21 3.18 -7.11 -4.91
N GLU A 22 3.19 -5.80 -5.06
CA GLU A 22 3.00 -4.81 -4.00
C GLU A 22 2.42 -3.48 -4.52
N SER A 23 2.06 -2.59 -3.60
CA SER A 23 1.73 -1.18 -3.89
C SER A 23 0.70 -0.94 -5.02
N PRO A 24 -0.50 -1.56 -4.96
CA PRO A 24 -1.51 -1.39 -5.98
C PRO A 24 -2.15 0.00 -5.93
N ARG A 25 -2.41 0.62 -7.09
CA ARG A 25 -3.12 1.91 -7.23
C ARG A 25 -4.21 1.81 -8.31
N TRP A 26 -5.30 2.56 -8.18
CA TRP A 26 -6.32 2.66 -9.24
C TRP A 26 -6.25 4.03 -9.90
N ARG A 27 -6.00 4.07 -11.21
CA ARG A 27 -5.89 5.32 -11.96
C ARG A 27 -6.25 5.11 -13.43
N ASP A 28 -7.01 6.04 -13.98
CA ASP A 28 -7.36 6.11 -15.41
C ASP A 28 -7.89 4.79 -15.98
N GLY A 29 -8.80 4.14 -15.24
CA GLY A 29 -9.46 2.91 -15.66
C GLY A 29 -8.62 1.64 -15.51
N ARG A 30 -7.44 1.72 -14.87
CA ARG A 30 -6.53 0.59 -14.71
C ARG A 30 -6.04 0.48 -13.28
N PHE A 31 -5.72 -0.74 -12.88
CA PHE A 31 -4.92 -0.98 -11.70
C PHE A 31 -3.44 -0.89 -12.07
N TRP A 32 -2.65 -0.34 -11.17
CA TRP A 32 -1.20 -0.29 -11.25
C TRP A 32 -0.65 -1.10 -10.10
N VAL A 33 0.37 -1.91 -10.32
CA VAL A 33 0.97 -2.79 -9.30
C VAL A 33 2.48 -2.77 -9.49
N SER A 34 3.23 -2.74 -8.40
CA SER A 34 4.68 -2.90 -8.44
C SER A 34 5.04 -4.37 -8.26
N ASP A 35 5.93 -4.89 -9.10
CA ASP A 35 6.59 -6.18 -8.90
C ASP A 35 8.02 -5.89 -8.44
N TRP A 36 8.25 -5.95 -7.12
CA TRP A 36 9.52 -5.56 -6.50
C TRP A 36 10.69 -6.35 -7.08
N VAL A 37 10.54 -7.67 -7.19
CA VAL A 37 11.64 -8.56 -7.60
C VAL A 37 11.85 -8.53 -9.12
N ALA A 38 10.80 -8.30 -9.90
CA ALA A 38 10.94 -8.08 -11.34
C ALA A 38 11.42 -6.65 -11.69
N HIS A 39 11.42 -5.72 -10.72
CA HIS A 39 11.75 -4.31 -10.89
C HIS A 39 10.82 -3.60 -11.89
N GLU A 40 9.53 -3.94 -11.85
CA GLU A 40 8.53 -3.49 -12.82
C GLU A 40 7.39 -2.75 -12.13
N VAL A 41 6.94 -1.65 -12.72
CA VAL A 41 5.61 -1.09 -12.46
C VAL A 41 4.70 -1.49 -13.61
N ILE A 42 3.62 -2.20 -13.30
CA ILE A 42 2.73 -2.83 -14.28
C ILE A 42 1.36 -2.15 -14.18
N ALA A 43 0.78 -1.77 -15.32
CA ALA A 43 -0.63 -1.39 -15.39
C ALA A 43 -1.44 -2.57 -15.97
N VAL A 44 -2.58 -2.89 -15.36
CA VAL A 44 -3.50 -3.96 -15.74
C VAL A 44 -4.93 -3.42 -15.84
N ASP A 45 -5.61 -3.70 -16.94
CA ASP A 45 -7.03 -3.34 -17.12
C ASP A 45 -7.96 -4.33 -16.41
N LEU A 46 -9.28 -4.11 -16.53
CA LEU A 46 -10.28 -4.95 -15.85
C LEU A 46 -10.49 -6.30 -16.54
N GLU A 47 -9.96 -6.47 -17.75
CA GLU A 47 -9.96 -7.69 -18.54
C GLU A 47 -8.70 -8.54 -18.31
N GLY A 48 -7.71 -8.00 -17.59
CA GLY A 48 -6.46 -8.67 -17.25
C GLY A 48 -5.34 -8.45 -18.27
N ASN A 49 -5.53 -7.57 -19.27
CA ASN A 49 -4.44 -7.18 -20.15
C ASN A 49 -3.48 -6.25 -19.39
N SER A 50 -2.18 -6.53 -19.50
CA SER A 50 -1.16 -5.83 -18.72
C SER A 50 -0.02 -5.28 -19.57
N GLU A 51 0.54 -4.15 -19.15
CA GLU A 51 1.75 -3.56 -19.73
C GLU A 51 2.74 -3.12 -18.64
N VAL A 52 4.03 -3.28 -18.90
CA VAL A 52 5.10 -2.74 -18.04
C VAL A 52 5.30 -1.27 -18.39
N ILE A 53 5.06 -0.37 -17.43
CA ILE A 53 5.13 1.09 -17.62
C ILE A 53 6.51 1.64 -17.29
N VAL A 54 7.13 1.10 -16.23
CA VAL A 54 8.46 1.52 -15.75
C VAL A 54 9.26 0.28 -15.36
N ARG A 55 10.57 0.32 -15.66
CA ARG A 55 11.56 -0.61 -15.11
C ARG A 55 12.52 0.20 -14.24
N GLU A 56 12.52 -0.08 -12.94
CA GLU A 56 13.34 0.64 -11.97
C GLU A 56 13.94 -0.37 -10.97
N PRO A 57 15.28 -0.56 -10.96
CA PRO A 57 15.93 -1.58 -10.15
C PRO A 57 15.98 -1.20 -8.67
N SER A 58 14.84 -1.32 -7.98
CA SER A 58 14.69 -1.06 -6.55
C SER A 58 13.87 -2.13 -5.85
N ILE A 59 14.25 -2.44 -4.62
CA ILE A 59 13.49 -3.24 -3.65
C ILE A 59 13.65 -2.57 -2.29
N PRO A 60 12.57 -2.07 -1.66
CA PRO A 60 11.19 -1.97 -2.17
C PRO A 60 11.04 -1.06 -3.40
N LEU A 61 9.94 -1.21 -4.13
CA LEU A 61 9.51 -0.30 -5.21
C LEU A 61 8.02 -0.04 -5.04
N CYS A 62 7.65 1.14 -4.56
CA CYS A 62 6.25 1.48 -4.29
C CYS A 62 5.85 2.78 -4.98
N ILE A 63 4.58 2.87 -5.38
CA ILE A 63 4.09 3.92 -6.28
C ILE A 63 2.94 4.68 -5.67
N ASP A 64 2.82 5.96 -6.04
CA ASP A 64 1.54 6.66 -5.98
C ASP A 64 1.48 7.78 -7.01
N PHE A 65 0.33 8.44 -7.14
CA PHE A 65 0.14 9.53 -8.06
C PHE A 65 -0.12 10.84 -7.33
N LEU A 66 0.54 11.90 -7.78
CA LEU A 66 0.16 13.25 -7.42
C LEU A 66 -1.25 13.58 -7.97
N PRO A 67 -1.94 14.58 -7.38
CA PRO A 67 -3.23 15.05 -7.90
C PRO A 67 -3.18 15.48 -9.38
N ASP A 68 -2.03 15.99 -9.84
CA ASP A 68 -1.81 16.36 -11.25
C ASP A 68 -1.54 15.17 -12.19
N GLY A 69 -1.50 13.94 -11.67
CA GLY A 69 -1.34 12.71 -12.43
C GLY A 69 0.09 12.25 -12.66
N ARG A 70 1.08 12.96 -12.14
CA ARG A 70 2.48 12.48 -12.19
C ARG A 70 2.66 11.29 -11.24
N LEU A 71 3.25 10.21 -11.77
CA LEU A 71 3.63 9.02 -11.00
C LEU A 71 4.87 9.32 -10.15
N LEU A 72 4.76 9.05 -8.85
CA LEU A 72 5.86 8.99 -7.90
C LEU A 72 6.24 7.54 -7.62
N MET A 73 7.53 7.31 -7.36
CA MET A 73 8.08 6.01 -6.96
C MET A 73 9.03 6.18 -5.79
N ALA A 74 8.78 5.48 -4.69
CA ALA A 74 9.79 5.23 -3.68
C ALA A 74 10.77 4.19 -4.23
N SER A 75 12.00 4.64 -4.55
CA SER A 75 13.08 3.80 -5.08
C SER A 75 14.34 4.00 -4.25
N GLY A 76 14.70 2.98 -3.47
CA GLY A 76 15.81 3.02 -2.52
C GLY A 76 15.67 4.20 -1.56
N ARG A 77 16.60 5.16 -1.64
CA ARG A 77 16.66 6.36 -0.77
C ARG A 77 16.17 7.63 -1.47
N ARG A 78 15.39 7.52 -2.53
CA ARG A 78 14.87 8.65 -3.31
C ARG A 78 13.40 8.46 -3.64
N ILE A 79 12.73 9.58 -3.89
CA ILE A 79 11.46 9.60 -4.59
C ILE A 79 11.73 10.01 -6.03
N LEU A 80 11.39 9.15 -6.96
CA LEU A 80 11.45 9.43 -8.39
C LEU A 80 10.08 9.90 -8.88
N ARG A 81 10.07 10.75 -9.90
CA ARG A 81 8.88 11.21 -10.59
C ARG A 81 9.01 10.88 -12.06
N ARG A 82 7.98 10.27 -12.64
CA ARG A 82 7.90 10.03 -14.08
C ARG A 82 7.39 11.29 -14.78
N GLU A 83 8.15 11.78 -15.75
CA GLU A 83 7.77 12.90 -16.60
C GLU A 83 6.83 12.46 -17.74
N PRO A 84 6.13 13.40 -18.41
CA PRO A 84 5.23 13.08 -19.52
C PRO A 84 5.91 12.32 -20.68
N ASP A 85 7.19 12.58 -20.92
CA ASP A 85 8.01 11.89 -21.93
C ASP A 85 8.45 10.48 -21.49
N GLY A 86 8.14 10.08 -20.27
CA GLY A 86 8.49 8.79 -19.67
C GLY A 86 9.83 8.75 -18.97
N SER A 87 10.62 9.83 -19.01
CA SER A 87 11.88 9.92 -18.25
C SER A 87 11.62 9.97 -16.74
N LEU A 88 12.62 9.53 -15.96
CA LEU A 88 12.56 9.59 -14.50
C LEU A 88 13.43 10.73 -14.00
N ALA A 89 12.83 11.62 -13.21
CA ALA A 89 13.52 12.70 -12.51
C ALA A 89 13.50 12.44 -11.00
N THR A 90 14.53 12.91 -10.28
CA THR A 90 14.46 12.93 -8.81
C THR A 90 13.44 13.97 -8.36
N HIS A 91 12.43 13.52 -7.62
CA HIS A 91 11.47 14.40 -6.96
C HIS A 91 11.99 14.85 -5.60
N ALA A 92 12.53 13.92 -4.82
CA ALA A 92 13.15 14.19 -3.53
C ALA A 92 14.32 13.24 -3.26
N ASP A 93 15.39 13.77 -2.66
CA ASP A 93 16.50 12.99 -2.12
C ASP A 93 16.29 12.81 -0.61
N LEU A 94 16.18 11.56 -0.16
CA LEU A 94 15.88 11.23 1.23
C LEU A 94 17.09 10.65 1.97
N THR A 95 18.29 10.75 1.38
CA THR A 95 19.52 10.19 1.95
C THR A 95 19.94 10.81 3.28
N SER A 96 19.46 12.03 3.59
CA SER A 96 19.69 12.70 4.88
C SER A 96 18.76 12.21 6.00
N LEU A 97 17.66 11.51 5.66
CA LEU A 97 16.66 11.06 6.63
C LEU A 97 16.88 9.61 7.07
N SER A 98 17.44 8.76 6.20
CA SER A 98 17.69 7.35 6.52
C SER A 98 18.78 6.75 5.63
N ASP A 99 19.54 5.81 6.19
CA ASP A 99 20.45 4.93 5.44
C ASP A 99 19.73 3.72 4.82
N LEU A 100 18.48 3.47 5.22
CA LEU A 100 17.64 2.39 4.68
C LEU A 100 16.79 2.88 3.51
N GLY A 101 16.33 1.94 2.70
CA GLY A 101 15.33 2.19 1.67
C GLY A 101 13.94 2.50 2.26
N TRP A 102 13.11 3.17 1.47
CA TRP A 102 11.71 3.43 1.80
C TRP A 102 10.82 2.27 1.37
N ASN A 103 9.80 1.98 2.17
CA ASN A 103 8.92 0.82 2.05
C ASN A 103 7.64 1.19 1.29
N GLU A 104 6.81 2.10 1.81
CA GLU A 104 5.55 2.50 1.18
C GLU A 104 5.44 4.03 0.97
N ILE A 105 4.51 4.43 0.10
CA ILE A 105 4.24 5.84 -0.26
C ILE A 105 2.74 6.08 -0.40
N VAL A 106 2.23 7.19 0.12
CA VAL A 106 0.88 7.70 -0.19
C VAL A 106 0.90 9.20 -0.46
N ALA A 107 0.26 9.63 -1.54
CA ALA A 107 0.06 11.04 -1.85
C ALA A 107 -1.27 11.54 -1.25
N ASP A 108 -1.27 12.77 -0.73
CA ASP A 108 -2.49 13.45 -0.30
C ASP A 108 -3.09 14.33 -1.42
N GLY A 109 -4.32 14.77 -1.24
CA GLY A 109 -5.02 15.66 -2.17
C GLY A 109 -4.46 17.08 -2.27
N ARG A 110 -3.46 17.43 -1.43
CA ARG A 110 -2.74 18.71 -1.47
C ARG A 110 -1.41 18.59 -2.21
N GLY A 111 -1.06 17.39 -2.69
CA GLY A 111 0.16 17.09 -3.44
C GLY A 111 1.37 16.78 -2.58
N ASN A 112 1.20 16.61 -1.26
CA ASN A 112 2.25 16.05 -0.43
C ASN A 112 2.31 14.53 -0.60
N ALA A 113 3.46 13.93 -0.34
CA ALA A 113 3.61 12.49 -0.21
C ALA A 113 4.13 12.13 1.19
N TYR A 114 3.53 11.12 1.81
CA TYR A 114 4.04 10.47 3.00
C TYR A 114 4.75 9.19 2.59
N VAL A 115 5.96 9.00 3.09
CA VAL A 115 6.79 7.83 2.79
C VAL A 115 7.28 7.22 4.09
N ASN A 116 7.28 5.91 4.20
CA ASN A 116 7.71 5.24 5.43
C ASN A 116 8.88 4.27 5.19
N ASN A 117 9.62 3.95 6.24
CA ASN A 117 10.63 2.90 6.20
C ASN A 117 10.50 2.02 7.45
N ALA A 118 10.95 0.77 7.34
CA ALA A 118 10.79 -0.24 8.38
C ALA A 118 11.61 0.02 9.67
N GLY A 119 12.66 0.84 9.59
CA GLY A 119 13.57 1.14 10.70
C GLY A 119 14.71 0.14 10.89
N PHE A 120 14.69 -1.00 10.19
CA PHE A 120 15.75 -2.02 10.22
C PHE A 120 15.81 -2.80 8.90
N ASP A 121 16.94 -3.47 8.66
CA ASP A 121 17.13 -4.34 7.49
C ASP A 121 16.56 -5.74 7.76
N LEU A 122 15.29 -5.96 7.39
CA LEU A 122 14.64 -7.26 7.52
C LEU A 122 15.34 -8.34 6.67
N MET A 123 15.84 -7.99 5.48
CA MET A 123 16.45 -8.95 4.54
C MET A 123 17.85 -9.36 4.99
N GLY A 124 18.61 -8.42 5.57
CA GLY A 124 19.89 -8.68 6.22
C GLY A 124 19.78 -9.32 7.61
N GLY A 125 18.56 -9.58 8.11
CA GLY A 125 18.34 -10.21 9.40
C GLY A 125 18.71 -9.32 10.60
N ALA A 126 18.67 -8.00 10.42
CA ALA A 126 18.90 -7.05 11.51
C ALA A 126 17.85 -7.21 12.61
N LYS A 127 18.23 -6.85 13.84
CA LYS A 127 17.26 -6.81 14.95
C LYS A 127 16.22 -5.72 14.67
N PHE A 128 14.99 -6.01 15.07
CA PHE A 128 13.90 -5.05 14.97
C PHE A 128 14.26 -3.71 15.62
N ALA A 129 14.00 -2.64 14.89
CA ALA A 129 13.93 -1.28 15.37
C ALA A 129 12.69 -0.62 14.75
N PRO A 130 12.03 0.32 15.44
CA PRO A 130 10.82 0.93 14.91
C PRO A 130 11.13 1.83 13.70
N GLY A 131 10.19 1.88 12.77
CA GLY A 131 10.24 2.68 11.56
C GLY A 131 9.82 4.14 11.76
N THR A 132 9.91 4.87 10.66
CA THR A 132 9.61 6.31 10.58
C THR A 132 8.70 6.62 9.39
N VAL A 133 8.05 7.79 9.45
CA VAL A 133 7.31 8.39 8.32
C VAL A 133 7.92 9.76 8.04
N ALA A 134 8.21 10.04 6.78
CA ALA A 134 8.62 11.34 6.28
C ALA A 134 7.54 11.94 5.38
N LEU A 135 7.44 13.27 5.43
CA LEU A 135 6.68 14.10 4.51
C LEU A 135 7.62 14.54 3.39
N VAL A 136 7.14 14.47 2.15
CA VAL A 136 7.74 15.07 0.96
C VAL A 136 6.73 16.06 0.39
N THR A 137 7.12 17.32 0.27
CA THR A 137 6.26 18.38 -0.27
C THR A 137 6.36 18.45 -1.80
N PRO A 138 5.41 19.12 -2.49
CA PRO A 138 5.41 19.20 -3.96
C PRO A 138 6.68 19.76 -4.61
N ASP A 139 7.45 20.56 -3.88
CA ASP A 139 8.73 21.14 -4.30
C ASP A 139 9.94 20.23 -4.01
N GLY A 140 9.71 19.03 -3.47
CA GLY A 140 10.74 18.03 -3.20
C GLY A 140 11.43 18.17 -1.85
N PHE A 141 11.03 19.12 -1.00
CA PHE A 141 11.53 19.20 0.37
C PHE A 141 11.01 18.02 1.20
N ALA A 142 11.88 17.47 2.05
CA ALA A 142 11.55 16.29 2.85
C ALA A 142 11.95 16.45 4.32
N ARG A 143 11.09 15.96 5.22
CA ARG A 143 11.37 15.92 6.66
C ARG A 143 10.67 14.73 7.32
N GLN A 144 11.26 14.20 8.39
CA GLN A 144 10.58 13.23 9.24
C GLN A 144 9.38 13.88 9.95
N VAL A 145 8.25 13.17 10.01
CA VAL A 145 7.01 13.61 10.65
C VAL A 145 6.46 12.62 11.68
N ALA A 146 6.95 11.37 11.69
CA ALA A 146 6.68 10.41 12.76
C ALA A 146 7.82 9.38 12.90
N ASP A 147 7.96 8.80 14.09
CA ASP A 147 8.89 7.71 14.42
C ASP A 147 8.21 6.64 15.28
N GLY A 148 8.91 5.61 15.73
CA GLY A 148 8.33 4.67 16.70
C GLY A 148 7.17 3.83 16.13
N VAL A 149 7.08 3.68 14.80
CA VAL A 149 6.03 2.92 14.12
C VAL A 149 6.49 1.49 13.91
N ALA A 150 5.75 0.49 14.39
CA ALA A 150 6.20 -0.90 14.43
C ALA A 150 5.99 -1.59 13.07
N PHE A 151 7.02 -1.52 12.21
CA PHE A 151 7.02 -2.04 10.84
C PHE A 151 5.90 -1.41 9.99
N PRO A 152 6.02 -0.12 9.62
CA PRO A 152 5.01 0.57 8.83
C PRO A 152 4.93 0.01 7.40
N ASN A 153 3.72 -0.33 6.98
CA ASN A 153 3.39 -0.80 5.64
C ASN A 153 2.43 0.17 4.93
N GLY A 154 1.30 -0.30 4.40
CA GLY A 154 0.35 0.52 3.66
C GLY A 154 -0.10 1.74 4.45
N MET A 155 -0.34 2.82 3.71
CA MET A 155 -0.86 4.06 4.24
C MET A 155 -2.06 4.53 3.41
N ALA A 156 -3.01 5.21 4.06
CA ALA A 156 -4.14 5.84 3.40
C ALA A 156 -4.42 7.20 4.03
N VAL A 157 -4.80 8.18 3.21
CA VAL A 157 -5.22 9.51 3.68
C VAL A 157 -6.73 9.63 3.55
N THR A 158 -7.40 10.15 4.57
CA THR A 158 -8.86 10.34 4.52
C THR A 158 -9.27 11.35 3.44
N PRO A 159 -10.50 11.28 2.91
CA PRO A 159 -10.95 12.14 1.80
C PRO A 159 -10.81 13.65 2.09
N ASP A 160 -10.99 14.03 3.34
CA ASP A 160 -10.89 15.40 3.84
C ASP A 160 -9.43 15.87 4.08
N ASN A 161 -8.43 15.03 3.78
CA ASN A 161 -7.00 15.28 4.03
C ASN A 161 -6.65 15.51 5.51
N SER A 162 -7.51 15.11 6.44
CA SER A 162 -7.32 15.40 7.86
C SER A 162 -6.59 14.30 8.62
N THR A 163 -6.57 13.06 8.11
CA THR A 163 -6.03 11.91 8.83
C THR A 163 -5.16 11.04 7.92
N LEU A 164 -3.96 10.68 8.41
CA LEU A 164 -3.13 9.62 7.84
C LEU A 164 -3.33 8.35 8.67
N ILE A 165 -3.70 7.26 8.02
CA ILE A 165 -3.78 5.92 8.62
C ILE A 165 -2.60 5.11 8.13
N VAL A 166 -1.90 4.43 9.05
CA VAL A 166 -0.71 3.62 8.79
C VAL A 166 -0.93 2.21 9.33
N ALA A 167 -0.68 1.20 8.50
CA ALA A 167 -0.62 -0.19 8.94
C ALA A 167 0.69 -0.49 9.68
N GLU A 168 0.59 -0.99 10.91
CA GLU A 168 1.73 -1.45 11.71
C GLU A 168 1.74 -2.97 11.79
N SER A 169 2.50 -3.63 10.90
CA SER A 169 2.58 -5.09 10.84
C SER A 169 2.99 -5.71 12.18
N TYR A 170 4.04 -5.17 12.81
CA TYR A 170 4.54 -5.69 14.09
C TYR A 170 3.75 -5.14 15.28
N GLY A 171 3.03 -4.04 15.08
CA GLY A 171 2.11 -3.47 16.06
C GLY A 171 0.73 -4.13 16.08
N ARG A 172 0.38 -4.93 15.06
CA ARG A 172 -0.93 -5.57 14.86
C ARG A 172 -2.10 -4.60 14.97
N ARG A 173 -1.92 -3.42 14.39
CA ARG A 173 -2.88 -2.32 14.49
C ARG A 173 -2.82 -1.43 13.27
N LEU A 174 -3.89 -0.67 13.10
CA LEU A 174 -3.88 0.54 12.29
C LEU A 174 -3.71 1.73 13.23
N THR A 175 -2.81 2.65 12.87
CA THR A 175 -2.53 3.87 13.65
C THR A 175 -2.89 5.09 12.84
N ALA A 176 -3.60 6.03 13.46
CA ALA A 176 -3.99 7.29 12.85
C ALA A 176 -3.18 8.46 13.41
N PHE A 177 -2.95 9.44 12.56
CA PHE A 177 -2.39 10.75 12.88
C PHE A 177 -3.27 11.84 12.28
N ASP A 178 -3.42 12.94 13.00
CA ASP A 178 -4.01 14.15 12.43
C ASP A 178 -2.97 14.85 11.55
N ILE A 179 -3.41 15.29 10.39
CA ILE A 179 -2.61 15.99 9.40
C ILE A 179 -2.81 17.51 9.56
N ALA A 180 -1.73 18.22 9.88
CA ALA A 180 -1.72 19.67 9.98
C ALA A 180 -1.66 20.34 8.60
N ALA A 181 -1.87 21.67 8.58
CA ALA A 181 -1.82 22.47 7.35
C ALA A 181 -0.46 22.41 6.63
N ASP A 182 0.64 22.25 7.38
CA ASP A 182 2.01 22.11 6.87
C ASP A 182 2.39 20.65 6.54
N GLY A 183 1.41 19.73 6.56
CA GLY A 183 1.60 18.30 6.37
C GLY A 183 2.16 17.56 7.59
N GLY A 184 2.44 18.25 8.70
CA GLY A 184 2.92 17.64 9.93
C GLY A 184 1.91 16.67 10.53
N LEU A 185 2.41 15.64 11.23
CA LEU A 185 1.58 14.63 11.88
C LEU A 185 1.52 14.86 13.39
N SER A 186 0.33 14.73 13.97
CA SER A 186 0.10 14.88 15.41
C SER A 186 -0.99 13.92 15.90
N ASN A 187 -1.31 13.93 17.20
CA ASN A 187 -2.41 13.17 17.78
C ASN A 187 -2.41 11.67 17.40
N ARG A 188 -1.23 11.03 17.49
CA ARG A 188 -1.06 9.59 17.28
C ARG A 188 -2.06 8.82 18.14
N ARG A 189 -2.82 7.93 17.52
CA ARG A 189 -3.79 7.06 18.19
C ARG A 189 -3.90 5.71 17.49
N VAL A 190 -4.29 4.69 18.25
CA VAL A 190 -4.73 3.42 17.66
C VAL A 190 -6.05 3.71 16.95
N TRP A 191 -6.09 3.53 15.64
CA TRP A 191 -7.31 3.62 14.84
C TRP A 191 -8.09 2.31 14.92
N ALA A 192 -7.40 1.17 14.85
CA ALA A 192 -7.97 -0.15 15.07
C ALA A 192 -6.94 -1.10 15.70
N ASP A 193 -7.33 -1.79 16.76
CA ASP A 193 -6.63 -2.98 17.25
C ASP A 193 -7.10 -4.19 16.43
N LEU A 194 -6.16 -4.93 15.83
CA LEU A 194 -6.48 -6.03 14.93
C LEU A 194 -6.30 -7.41 15.57
N GLY A 195 -5.91 -7.48 16.85
CA GLY A 195 -5.70 -8.74 17.56
C GLY A 195 -4.64 -9.63 16.93
N ASP A 196 -5.07 -10.61 16.12
CA ASP A 196 -4.19 -11.54 15.39
C ASP A 196 -3.83 -11.07 13.96
N GLY A 197 -4.43 -9.97 13.50
CA GLY A 197 -4.15 -9.37 12.20
C GLY A 197 -2.74 -8.81 12.10
N VAL A 198 -2.11 -9.02 10.95
CA VAL A 198 -0.78 -8.48 10.61
C VAL A 198 -0.96 -7.62 9.35
N PRO A 199 -1.28 -6.32 9.50
CA PRO A 199 -1.72 -5.49 8.39
C PRO A 199 -0.55 -5.08 7.49
N ASP A 200 -0.76 -5.21 6.18
CA ASP A 200 0.20 -4.83 5.15
C ASP A 200 -0.32 -3.66 4.29
N GLY A 201 -0.46 -3.81 2.97
CA GLY A 201 -1.07 -2.79 2.13
C GLY A 201 -2.56 -2.55 2.47
N ILE A 202 -2.97 -1.27 2.55
CA ILE A 202 -4.32 -0.86 2.93
C ILE A 202 -4.98 0.06 1.91
N CYS A 203 -6.31 0.12 1.92
CA CYS A 203 -7.09 1.17 1.25
C CYS A 203 -8.37 1.50 2.02
N LEU A 204 -8.93 2.70 1.77
CA LEU A 204 -10.15 3.20 2.41
C LEU A 204 -11.37 3.04 1.50
N ASP A 205 -12.53 2.82 2.12
CA ASP A 205 -13.82 2.90 1.45
C ASP A 205 -14.70 4.04 1.97
N ALA A 206 -15.76 4.35 1.23
CA ALA A 206 -16.66 5.47 1.49
C ALA A 206 -17.54 5.32 2.75
N GLU A 207 -17.50 4.17 3.43
CA GLU A 207 -18.15 3.98 4.73
C GLU A 207 -17.16 4.19 5.89
N ASN A 208 -15.97 4.77 5.62
CA ASN A 208 -14.88 4.95 6.57
C ASN A 208 -14.37 3.62 7.15
N ALA A 209 -14.44 2.54 6.37
CA ALA A 209 -13.78 1.29 6.68
C ALA A 209 -12.43 1.18 5.96
N VAL A 210 -11.48 0.50 6.59
CA VAL A 210 -10.18 0.19 6.02
C VAL A 210 -10.17 -1.28 5.60
N TRP A 211 -9.75 -1.53 4.38
CA TRP A 211 -9.28 -2.84 3.95
C TRP A 211 -7.80 -2.95 4.25
N TYR A 212 -7.36 -4.04 4.87
CA TYR A 212 -5.95 -4.37 5.00
C TYR A 212 -5.67 -5.78 4.47
N ALA A 213 -4.55 -5.91 3.76
CA ALA A 213 -3.99 -7.20 3.41
C ALA A 213 -3.27 -7.82 4.62
N ASP A 214 -3.32 -9.14 4.74
CA ASP A 214 -2.73 -9.91 5.84
C ASP A 214 -1.95 -11.11 5.28
N VAL A 215 -0.62 -10.99 5.32
CA VAL A 215 0.31 -11.95 4.73
C VAL A 215 0.28 -13.30 5.45
N PRO A 216 0.54 -13.41 6.77
CA PRO A 216 0.62 -14.71 7.45
C PRO A 216 -0.74 -15.41 7.53
N ASN A 217 -1.85 -14.67 7.67
CA ASN A 217 -3.17 -15.27 7.78
C ASN A 217 -3.87 -15.46 6.42
N LYS A 218 -3.19 -15.12 5.31
CA LYS A 218 -3.66 -15.35 3.93
C LYS A 218 -5.06 -14.79 3.68
N ARG A 219 -5.27 -13.55 4.06
CA ARG A 219 -6.59 -12.90 3.97
C ARG A 219 -6.46 -11.42 3.66
N CYS A 220 -7.56 -10.83 3.22
CA CYS A 220 -7.77 -9.39 3.24
C CYS A 220 -9.03 -9.11 4.07
N VAL A 221 -8.96 -8.13 4.97
CA VAL A 221 -9.98 -7.91 5.99
C VAL A 221 -10.43 -6.46 5.94
N ARG A 222 -11.73 -6.25 5.98
CA ARG A 222 -12.38 -4.96 6.11
C ARG A 222 -12.73 -4.72 7.57
N VAL A 223 -12.23 -3.62 8.13
CA VAL A 223 -12.51 -3.21 9.51
C VAL A 223 -13.06 -1.79 9.58
N ARG A 224 -13.93 -1.56 10.56
CA ARG A 224 -14.31 -0.19 10.96
C ARG A 224 -13.28 0.35 11.97
N GLU A 225 -13.24 1.67 12.14
CA GLU A 225 -12.52 2.30 13.25
C GLU A 225 -12.90 1.63 14.58
N GLY A 226 -11.91 1.36 15.42
CA GLY A 226 -12.05 0.55 16.64
C GLY A 226 -11.74 -0.94 16.43
N GLY A 227 -11.64 -1.44 15.19
CA GLY A 227 -11.21 -2.81 14.89
C GLY A 227 -12.33 -3.83 14.70
N GLU A 228 -13.59 -3.39 14.61
CA GLU A 228 -14.70 -4.29 14.28
C GLU A 228 -14.52 -4.85 12.87
N VAL A 229 -14.40 -6.17 12.76
CA VAL A 229 -14.30 -6.88 11.48
C VAL A 229 -15.66 -6.91 10.80
N LEU A 230 -15.74 -6.31 9.62
CA LEU A 230 -16.93 -6.25 8.79
C LEU A 230 -16.95 -7.37 7.74
N GLN A 231 -15.78 -7.75 7.23
CA GLN A 231 -15.64 -8.77 6.20
C GLN A 231 -14.22 -9.33 6.17
N SER A 232 -14.10 -10.62 5.88
CA SER A 232 -12.81 -11.28 5.64
C SER A 232 -12.85 -12.08 4.34
N ILE A 233 -11.83 -11.92 3.51
CA ILE A 233 -11.67 -12.62 2.23
C ILE A 233 -10.41 -13.48 2.35
N HIS A 234 -10.58 -14.80 2.33
CA HIS A 234 -9.48 -15.74 2.44
C HIS A 234 -8.89 -16.06 1.06
N LEU A 235 -7.58 -16.24 1.02
CA LEU A 235 -6.79 -16.57 -0.15
C LEU A 235 -5.99 -17.85 0.09
N ASP A 236 -5.44 -18.42 -0.97
CA ASP A 236 -4.58 -19.62 -0.88
C ASP A 236 -3.13 -19.28 -0.45
N ARG A 237 -2.74 -18.01 -0.56
CA ARG A 237 -1.40 -17.46 -0.30
C ARG A 237 -1.47 -16.11 0.44
N GLY A 238 -0.33 -15.57 0.84
CA GLY A 238 -0.28 -14.33 1.61
C GLY A 238 -0.78 -13.15 0.79
N CYS A 239 -1.65 -12.32 1.38
CA CYS A 239 -2.09 -11.07 0.75
C CYS A 239 -1.14 -9.96 1.18
N PHE A 240 -0.51 -9.29 0.22
CA PHE A 240 0.48 -8.23 0.45
C PHE A 240 -0.14 -6.85 0.37
N ALA A 241 -1.09 -6.64 -0.53
CA ALA A 241 -1.77 -5.36 -0.63
C ALA A 241 -3.16 -5.46 -1.25
N CYS A 242 -3.93 -4.39 -1.11
CA CYS A 242 -5.26 -4.26 -1.68
C CYS A 242 -5.56 -2.84 -2.16
N MET A 243 -6.45 -2.69 -3.14
CA MET A 243 -6.86 -1.39 -3.66
C MET A 243 -8.28 -1.42 -4.23
N LEU A 244 -9.07 -0.39 -3.95
CA LEU A 244 -10.41 -0.23 -4.53
C LEU A 244 -10.34 0.55 -5.85
N GLY A 245 -10.95 -0.03 -6.88
CA GLY A 245 -10.99 0.52 -8.24
C GLY A 245 -12.21 0.04 -9.02
N GLY A 246 -12.09 0.00 -10.34
CA GLY A 246 -13.24 -0.21 -11.23
C GLY A 246 -14.07 1.06 -11.46
N VAL A 247 -14.98 0.98 -12.44
CA VAL A 247 -15.79 2.12 -12.90
C VAL A 247 -16.60 2.77 -11.77
N ASP A 248 -17.14 1.95 -10.85
CA ASP A 248 -17.90 2.40 -9.69
C ASP A 248 -17.11 2.37 -8.38
N ARG A 249 -15.77 2.24 -8.47
CA ARG A 249 -14.83 2.10 -7.34
C ARG A 249 -15.14 0.91 -6.40
N ARG A 250 -15.95 -0.08 -6.83
CA ARG A 250 -16.35 -1.26 -6.02
C ARG A 250 -15.66 -2.55 -6.41
N THR A 251 -14.60 -2.49 -7.21
CA THR A 251 -13.74 -3.64 -7.47
C THR A 251 -12.56 -3.58 -6.50
N LEU A 252 -12.52 -4.49 -5.52
CA LEU A 252 -11.35 -4.65 -4.66
C LEU A 252 -10.35 -5.54 -5.37
N LEU A 253 -9.18 -4.98 -5.67
CA LEU A 253 -8.02 -5.71 -6.12
C LEU A 253 -7.24 -6.23 -4.90
N LEU A 254 -6.77 -7.47 -5.00
CA LEU A 254 -5.96 -8.17 -4.01
C LEU A 254 -4.65 -8.61 -4.68
N VAL A 255 -3.52 -8.27 -4.07
CA VAL A 255 -2.20 -8.73 -4.53
C VAL A 255 -1.72 -9.82 -3.58
N ALA A 256 -1.44 -11.00 -4.11
CA ALA A 256 -1.15 -12.18 -3.30
C ALA A 256 0.01 -13.01 -3.85
N THR A 257 0.92 -13.45 -2.98
CA THR A 257 2.13 -14.19 -3.34
C THR A 257 2.40 -15.30 -2.32
N GLU A 258 3.06 -16.40 -2.71
CA GLU A 258 3.47 -17.43 -1.75
C GLU A 258 4.59 -16.92 -0.84
N TRP A 259 4.26 -16.61 0.41
CA TRP A 259 5.25 -16.18 1.39
C TRP A 259 6.05 -17.36 1.96
N ARG A 260 7.38 -17.30 1.81
CA ARG A 260 8.33 -18.33 2.24
C ARG A 260 9.37 -17.79 3.23
N GLY A 261 9.05 -16.66 3.86
CA GLY A 261 9.95 -15.94 4.76
C GLY A 261 10.91 -14.99 4.04
N PRO A 262 11.53 -14.06 4.79
CA PRO A 262 12.34 -12.97 4.25
C PRO A 262 13.53 -13.45 3.41
N ALA A 263 14.22 -14.50 3.86
CA ALA A 263 15.39 -15.05 3.16
C ALA A 263 15.08 -15.62 1.76
N ASN A 264 13.82 -15.89 1.45
CA ASN A 264 13.38 -16.46 0.17
C ASN A 264 12.58 -15.46 -0.68
N MET A 265 12.52 -14.18 -0.28
CA MET A 265 11.71 -13.17 -0.97
C MET A 265 12.15 -12.94 -2.42
N THR A 266 13.45 -13.06 -2.70
CA THR A 266 14.06 -12.82 -4.01
C THR A 266 14.45 -14.11 -4.73
N ASP A 267 13.75 -15.23 -4.47
CA ASP A 267 14.08 -16.53 -5.08
C ASP A 267 13.67 -16.66 -6.57
N GLY A 268 13.03 -15.62 -7.12
CA GLY A 268 12.66 -15.47 -8.52
C GLY A 268 11.42 -16.26 -8.94
N ARG A 269 10.72 -16.94 -8.02
CA ARG A 269 9.50 -17.68 -8.38
C ARG A 269 8.36 -16.72 -8.70
N ARG A 270 7.68 -16.99 -9.80
CA ARG A 270 6.49 -16.23 -10.24
C ARG A 270 5.20 -16.80 -9.66
N THR A 271 5.07 -16.72 -8.34
CA THR A 271 3.86 -17.21 -7.62
C THR A 271 2.84 -16.12 -7.37
N GLY A 272 3.18 -14.86 -7.63
CA GLY A 272 2.31 -13.72 -7.38
C GLY A 272 1.13 -13.65 -8.35
N GLN A 273 0.00 -13.20 -7.82
CA GLN A 273 -1.28 -13.07 -8.49
C GLN A 273 -1.92 -11.74 -8.13
N VAL A 274 -2.72 -11.25 -9.07
CA VAL A 274 -3.69 -10.19 -8.85
C VAL A 274 -5.07 -10.80 -8.95
N LEU A 275 -5.89 -10.62 -7.92
CA LEU A 275 -7.26 -11.07 -7.88
C LEU A 275 -8.21 -9.87 -7.73
N THR A 276 -9.45 -10.04 -8.14
CA THR A 276 -10.51 -9.04 -7.94
C THR A 276 -11.73 -9.65 -7.30
N VAL A 277 -12.42 -8.85 -6.50
CA VAL A 277 -13.67 -9.22 -5.83
C VAL A 277 -14.54 -7.99 -5.65
N ARG A 278 -15.86 -8.17 -5.65
CA ARG A 278 -16.80 -7.06 -5.46
C ARG A 278 -16.79 -6.58 -4.00
N ALA A 279 -16.60 -5.30 -3.79
CA ALA A 279 -16.64 -4.65 -2.49
C ALA A 279 -18.05 -4.12 -2.13
N PRO A 280 -18.42 -4.14 -0.83
CA PRO A 280 -19.71 -3.64 -0.33
C PRO A 280 -19.80 -2.10 -0.33
N ALA A 281 -18.68 -1.39 -0.44
CA ALA A 281 -18.60 0.07 -0.52
C ALA A 281 -17.57 0.50 -1.59
N PRO A 282 -17.74 1.67 -2.23
CA PRO A 282 -16.78 2.20 -3.18
C PRO A 282 -15.53 2.72 -2.46
N GLY A 283 -14.38 2.70 -3.11
CA GLY A 283 -13.15 3.30 -2.61
C GLY A 283 -13.29 4.81 -2.35
N ALA A 284 -12.59 5.28 -1.32
CA ALA A 284 -12.55 6.68 -0.92
C ALA A 284 -11.16 7.06 -0.42
N GLY A 285 -10.97 8.33 -0.11
CA GLY A 285 -9.70 8.84 0.38
C GLY A 285 -8.66 8.94 -0.72
N TRP A 286 -7.41 8.92 -0.29
CA TRP A 286 -6.26 8.86 -1.18
C TRP A 286 -5.46 7.60 -0.84
N PRO A 287 -5.05 6.84 -1.86
CA PRO A 287 -5.20 7.13 -3.30
C PRO A 287 -6.57 6.79 -3.92
#